data_AF-A0A937F3X8-F1
#
_entry.id   AF-A0A937F3X8-F1
#
_cell.length_a   1.000
_cell.length_b   1.000
_cell.length_c   1.000
_cell.angle_alpha   90.00
_cell.angle_beta   90.00
_cell.angle_gamma   90.00
#
_symmetry.space_group_name_H-M   'P 1'
#
loop_
_entity.id
_entity.type
_entity.pdbx_description
1 polymer ?
#
loop_
_entity_poly.entity_id
_entity_poly.type
_entity_poly.pdbx_seq_one_letter_code
_entity_poly.pdbx_strand_id
1 'polypeptide(L)'
;MSSLWQTRSQSHTKIGRMNRDLVRLGLERGETAFAALQVIVDLLEQYGQGGNCAEYFSFTYHNSFLIADRKETWVLETAGKYWVAERVTQGTRSISNNLSIRSAGDLRHPDVIRDAVAQGRCKGESNFDFAKLFSDGGVEDPLSPYSREGRVRSLCQMHQGKFTVETAKSILRDHQGDICMHGQFETRGSQISRLKAQQNEHWLIDRPFPCQQEYRWVALPGMVGREHHSPYANPFK
;
A
#
# COMPACT_ATOMS: atom_id res chain seq x y z
N MET A 1 -4.57 -5.26 5.91
CA MET A 1 -4.15 -3.94 6.44
C MET A 1 -3.41 -3.23 5.33
N SER A 2 -3.89 -2.06 4.90
CA SER A 2 -3.26 -1.25 3.86
C SER A 2 -2.53 -0.06 4.50
N SER A 3 -1.22 0.03 4.28
CA SER A 3 -0.46 1.27 4.46
C SER A 3 -0.52 2.09 3.16
N LEU A 4 -0.54 3.41 3.30
CA LEU A 4 -0.85 4.40 2.26
C LEU A 4 0.33 5.38 2.11
N TRP A 5 1.19 5.27 1.09
CA TRP A 5 2.32 6.21 0.96
C TRP A 5 2.66 6.56 -0.52
N GLN A 6 3.24 7.76 -0.71
CA GLN A 6 3.06 8.70 -1.84
C GLN A 6 4.18 8.71 -2.92
N THR A 7 4.05 9.46 -4.03
CA THR A 7 5.11 10.17 -4.81
C THR A 7 4.42 11.31 -5.55
N ARG A 8 4.99 12.52 -5.65
CA ARG A 8 4.31 13.66 -6.31
C ARG A 8 3.97 13.33 -7.77
N SER A 9 2.81 13.78 -8.24
CA SER A 9 2.44 13.77 -9.66
C SER A 9 1.90 15.13 -10.10
N GLN A 10 2.02 15.43 -11.40
CA GLN A 10 1.37 16.59 -12.02
C GLN A 10 -0.15 16.58 -11.83
N SER A 11 -0.74 17.78 -11.80
CA SER A 11 -2.15 18.04 -11.55
C SER A 11 -3.05 17.27 -12.51
N HIS A 12 -3.98 16.49 -11.96
CA HIS A 12 -5.08 15.89 -12.71
C HIS A 12 -6.38 16.64 -12.35
N THR A 13 -6.96 17.32 -13.34
CA THR A 13 -8.14 18.19 -13.23
C THR A 13 -9.46 17.43 -13.10
N LYS A 14 -9.44 16.10 -12.95
CA LYS A 14 -10.64 15.26 -12.78
C LYS A 14 -10.86 14.93 -11.31
N ILE A 15 -12.13 14.88 -10.91
CA ILE A 15 -12.59 14.32 -9.63
C ILE A 15 -12.27 12.81 -9.63
N GLY A 16 -11.02 12.46 -9.31
CA GLY A 16 -10.60 11.08 -9.08
C GLY A 16 -11.02 10.60 -7.70
N ARG A 17 -11.09 9.29 -7.49
CA ARG A 17 -11.40 8.75 -6.16
C ARG A 17 -10.23 8.99 -5.21
N MET A 18 -10.55 9.49 -4.02
CA MET A 18 -9.54 9.72 -2.99
C MET A 18 -9.09 8.37 -2.43
N ASN A 19 -7.80 8.22 -2.17
CA ASN A 19 -7.19 6.93 -1.79
C ASN A 19 -7.89 6.22 -0.60
N ARG A 20 -8.35 7.00 0.39
CA ARG A 20 -9.11 6.47 1.54
C ARG A 20 -10.36 5.68 1.14
N ASP A 21 -10.99 6.04 0.03
CA ASP A 21 -12.16 5.33 -0.50
C ASP A 21 -11.75 3.99 -1.13
N LEU A 22 -10.62 3.95 -1.85
CA LEU A 22 -10.11 2.72 -2.47
C LEU A 22 -9.77 1.66 -1.43
N VAL A 23 -9.13 2.04 -0.33
CA VAL A 23 -8.87 1.13 0.80
C VAL A 23 -10.17 0.58 1.37
N ARG A 24 -11.13 1.46 1.66
CA ARG A 24 -12.41 1.05 2.26
C ARG A 24 -13.18 0.11 1.33
N LEU A 25 -13.28 0.46 0.05
CA LEU A 25 -14.00 -0.32 -0.95
C LEU A 25 -13.32 -1.65 -1.24
N GLY A 26 -11.98 -1.68 -1.31
CA GLY A 26 -11.21 -2.92 -1.46
C GLY A 26 -11.45 -3.88 -0.29
N LEU A 27 -11.45 -3.37 0.95
CA LEU A 27 -11.74 -4.17 2.15
C LEU A 27 -13.21 -4.58 2.26
N GLU A 28 -14.14 -3.76 1.78
CA GLU A 28 -15.58 -4.04 1.84
C GLU A 28 -16.03 -5.08 0.80
N ARG A 29 -15.38 -5.09 -0.38
CA ARG A 29 -15.80 -5.88 -1.55
C ARG A 29 -14.87 -7.06 -1.87
N GLY A 30 -13.63 -7.05 -1.35
CA GLY A 30 -12.65 -8.10 -1.59
C GLY A 30 -12.63 -9.14 -0.48
N GLU A 31 -12.89 -10.40 -0.82
CA GLU A 31 -12.82 -11.53 0.13
C GLU A 31 -11.39 -12.09 0.30
N THR A 32 -10.51 -11.81 -0.67
CA THR A 32 -9.09 -12.18 -0.68
C THR A 32 -8.23 -10.97 -1.00
N ALA A 33 -6.92 -11.06 -0.74
CA ALA A 33 -5.98 -10.01 -1.09
C ALA A 33 -6.00 -9.71 -2.60
N PHE A 34 -6.03 -10.76 -3.44
CA PHE A 34 -6.15 -10.60 -4.89
C PHE A 34 -7.50 -9.98 -5.30
N ALA A 35 -8.62 -10.39 -4.70
CA ALA A 35 -9.92 -9.80 -5.00
C ALA A 35 -9.98 -8.31 -4.60
N ALA A 36 -9.41 -7.95 -3.45
CA ALA A 36 -9.30 -6.55 -3.03
C ALA A 36 -8.40 -5.73 -3.97
N LEU A 37 -7.30 -6.31 -4.45
CA LEU A 37 -6.45 -5.70 -5.47
C LEU A 37 -7.25 -5.43 -6.76
N GLN A 38 -8.01 -6.42 -7.25
CA GLN A 38 -8.80 -6.26 -8.47
C GLN A 38 -9.87 -5.18 -8.30
N VAL A 39 -10.57 -5.13 -7.17
CA VAL A 39 -11.52 -4.05 -6.87
C VAL A 39 -10.86 -2.68 -6.94
N ILE A 40 -9.66 -2.52 -6.37
CA ILE A 40 -8.92 -1.25 -6.41
C ILE A 40 -8.56 -0.91 -7.86
N VAL A 41 -8.04 -1.86 -8.62
CA VAL A 41 -7.69 -1.69 -10.05
C VAL A 41 -8.91 -1.29 -10.88
N ASP A 42 -10.03 -2.00 -10.76
CA ASP A 42 -11.25 -1.71 -11.53
C ASP A 42 -11.77 -0.30 -11.24
N LEU A 43 -11.73 0.12 -9.96
CA LEU A 43 -12.10 1.48 -9.58
C LEU A 43 -11.13 2.53 -10.12
N LEU A 44 -9.83 2.24 -10.14
CA LEU A 44 -8.81 3.11 -10.73
C LEU A 44 -8.99 3.24 -12.24
N GLU A 45 -9.30 2.16 -12.95
CA GLU A 45 -9.52 2.18 -14.40
C GLU A 45 -10.83 2.90 -14.76
N GLN A 46 -11.89 2.70 -13.97
CA GLN A 46 -13.19 3.32 -14.23
C GLN A 46 -13.21 4.82 -13.88
N TYR A 47 -12.61 5.21 -12.76
CA TYR A 47 -12.75 6.57 -12.22
C TYR A 47 -11.46 7.39 -12.24
N GLY A 48 -10.31 6.76 -12.47
CA GLY A 48 -8.99 7.35 -12.29
C GLY A 48 -8.60 7.51 -10.82
N GLN A 49 -7.30 7.72 -10.58
CA GLN A 49 -6.80 8.28 -9.32
C GLN A 49 -6.64 9.80 -9.44
N GLY A 50 -6.81 10.50 -8.32
CA GLY A 50 -6.59 11.93 -8.24
C GLY A 50 -7.40 12.60 -7.14
N GLY A 51 -7.47 13.93 -7.21
CA GLY A 51 -8.08 14.78 -6.19
C GLY A 51 -7.02 15.47 -5.32
N ASN A 52 -7.28 16.74 -4.99
CA ASN A 52 -6.42 17.49 -4.09
C ASN A 52 -6.47 16.85 -2.69
N CYS A 53 -5.32 16.42 -2.19
CA CYS A 53 -5.20 15.77 -0.88
C CYS A 53 -4.83 16.75 0.25
N ALA A 54 -4.78 18.04 -0.05
CA ALA A 54 -4.59 19.10 0.93
C ALA A 54 -5.73 20.13 0.84
N GLU A 55 -6.06 20.75 1.97
CA GLU A 55 -7.15 21.72 2.06
C GLU A 55 -6.75 23.11 1.52
N TYR A 56 -5.51 23.53 1.79
CA TYR A 56 -5.03 24.90 1.53
C TYR A 56 -4.03 25.03 0.37
N PHE A 57 -3.59 23.93 -0.23
CA PHE A 57 -2.64 23.92 -1.35
C PHE A 57 -2.88 22.71 -2.26
N SER A 58 -2.29 22.70 -3.45
CA SER A 58 -2.40 21.56 -4.38
C SER A 58 -1.42 20.45 -4.01
N PHE A 59 -1.95 19.28 -3.69
CA PHE A 59 -1.17 18.10 -3.32
C PHE A 59 -1.77 16.84 -3.94
N THR A 60 -1.15 16.38 -5.03
CA THR A 60 -1.52 15.14 -5.74
C THR A 60 -0.39 14.13 -5.62
N TYR A 61 -0.74 12.85 -5.50
CA TYR A 61 0.24 11.78 -5.42
C TYR A 61 -0.20 10.47 -6.04
N HIS A 62 0.81 9.72 -6.44
CA HIS A 62 0.77 8.32 -6.80
C HIS A 62 0.68 7.44 -5.55
N ASN A 63 -0.19 6.44 -5.61
CA ASN A 63 -0.52 5.62 -4.44
C ASN A 63 0.21 4.28 -4.50
N SER A 64 0.78 3.88 -3.36
CA SER A 64 1.26 2.52 -3.10
C SER A 64 0.39 1.85 -2.03
N PHE A 65 0.04 0.59 -2.24
CA PHE A 65 -0.80 -0.23 -1.35
C PHE A 65 -0.07 -1.52 -0.97
N LEU A 66 -0.11 -1.86 0.31
CA LEU A 66 0.22 -3.21 0.80
C LEU A 66 -1.10 -3.96 1.06
N ILE A 67 -1.33 -5.05 0.34
CA ILE A 67 -2.56 -5.82 0.40
C ILE A 67 -2.21 -7.24 0.81
N ALA A 68 -2.80 -7.76 1.88
CA ALA A 68 -2.44 -9.06 2.41
C ALA A 68 -3.63 -9.77 3.02
N ASP A 69 -3.67 -11.09 2.82
CA ASP A 69 -4.51 -12.03 3.52
C ASP A 69 -3.64 -13.17 4.08
N ARG A 70 -4.25 -14.29 4.49
CA ARG A 70 -3.52 -15.44 5.08
C ARG A 70 -2.74 -16.27 4.04
N LYS A 71 -3.00 -16.09 2.75
CA LYS A 71 -2.44 -16.89 1.66
C LYS A 71 -1.41 -16.12 0.86
N GLU A 72 -1.59 -14.82 0.68
CA GLU A 72 -0.75 -14.03 -0.19
C GLU A 72 -0.64 -12.57 0.24
N THR A 73 0.38 -11.91 -0.30
CA THR A 73 0.65 -10.48 -0.11
C THR A 73 1.05 -9.88 -1.43
N TRP A 74 0.51 -8.70 -1.70
CA TRP A 74 0.69 -7.93 -2.91
C TRP A 74 1.10 -6.51 -2.57
N VAL A 75 1.99 -5.96 -3.38
CA VAL A 75 2.23 -4.51 -3.44
C VAL A 75 1.65 -4.01 -4.75
N LEU A 76 0.76 -3.02 -4.68
CA LEU A 76 0.18 -2.34 -5.84
C LEU A 76 0.67 -0.89 -5.84
N GLU A 77 1.28 -0.45 -6.94
CA GLU A 77 1.71 0.93 -7.15
C GLU A 77 1.03 1.53 -8.37
N THR A 78 0.70 2.81 -8.31
CA THR A 78 -0.17 3.48 -9.29
C THR A 78 0.47 4.77 -9.77
N ALA A 79 0.36 5.08 -11.07
CA ALA A 79 0.89 6.30 -11.68
C ALA A 79 -0.03 6.86 -12.78
N GLY A 80 -0.82 7.89 -12.46
CA GLY A 80 -1.87 8.41 -13.35
C GLY A 80 -2.88 7.32 -13.68
N LYS A 81 -3.09 7.01 -14.97
CA LYS A 81 -3.93 5.87 -15.37
C LYS A 81 -3.24 4.50 -15.19
N TYR A 82 -1.92 4.47 -15.04
CA TYR A 82 -1.17 3.22 -14.99
C TYR A 82 -1.10 2.64 -13.59
N TRP A 83 -0.85 1.35 -13.52
CA TRP A 83 -0.60 0.62 -12.29
C TRP A 83 0.27 -0.60 -12.57
N VAL A 84 1.01 -1.05 -11.56
CA VAL A 84 1.73 -2.33 -11.54
C VAL A 84 1.53 -2.96 -10.17
N ALA A 85 1.47 -4.28 -10.12
CA ALA A 85 1.44 -5.02 -8.86
C ALA A 85 2.45 -6.15 -8.89
N GLU A 86 3.10 -6.37 -7.75
CA GLU A 86 4.01 -7.48 -7.52
C GLU A 86 3.53 -8.33 -6.34
N ARG A 87 3.70 -9.63 -6.47
CA ARG A 87 3.41 -10.60 -5.42
C ARG A 87 4.65 -10.77 -4.55
N VAL A 88 4.47 -10.59 -3.24
CA VAL A 88 5.54 -10.84 -2.27
C VAL A 88 5.58 -12.33 -1.95
N THR A 89 6.55 -13.03 -2.52
CA THR A 89 6.68 -14.50 -2.39
C THR A 89 7.64 -14.93 -1.28
N GLN A 90 8.57 -14.06 -0.88
CA GLN A 90 9.59 -14.35 0.12
C GLN A 90 10.11 -13.09 0.80
N GLY A 91 10.66 -13.27 2.00
CA GLY A 91 11.33 -12.21 2.75
C GLY A 91 10.38 -11.13 3.26
N THR A 92 10.88 -9.89 3.27
CA THR A 92 10.16 -8.71 3.77
C THR A 92 10.00 -7.70 2.64
N ARG A 93 8.89 -6.96 2.66
CA ARG A 93 8.62 -5.87 1.73
C ARG A 93 8.07 -4.67 2.47
N SER A 94 8.54 -3.48 2.10
CA SER A 94 8.11 -2.19 2.65
C SER A 94 7.78 -1.23 1.53
N ILE A 95 6.86 -0.29 1.79
CA ILE A 95 6.56 0.84 0.90
C ILE A 95 6.73 2.14 1.69
N SER A 96 6.97 3.24 1.00
CA SER A 96 7.19 4.57 1.58
C SER A 96 6.59 5.65 0.66
N ASN A 97 6.98 6.92 0.86
CA ASN A 97 6.61 8.04 0.01
C ASN A 97 7.36 8.12 -1.32
N ASN A 98 7.94 7.01 -1.78
CA ASN A 98 8.42 6.85 -3.15
C ASN A 98 7.83 5.56 -3.74
N LEU A 99 7.62 5.54 -5.06
CA LEU A 99 7.41 4.31 -5.81
C LEU A 99 8.65 3.42 -5.68
N SER A 100 8.45 2.11 -5.67
CA SER A 100 9.49 1.15 -5.30
C SER A 100 9.53 -0.10 -6.18
N ILE A 101 8.51 -0.36 -7.00
CA ILE A 101 8.52 -1.49 -7.94
C ILE A 101 9.44 -1.15 -9.12
N ARG A 102 10.57 -1.86 -9.23
CA ARG A 102 11.62 -1.63 -10.25
C ARG A 102 11.48 -2.51 -11.49
N SER A 103 10.38 -3.25 -11.61
CA SER A 103 10.09 -4.19 -12.68
C SER A 103 8.77 -3.87 -13.39
N ALA A 104 8.36 -4.72 -14.33
CA ALA A 104 7.04 -4.67 -14.96
C ALA A 104 5.90 -5.22 -14.07
N GLY A 105 6.21 -5.68 -12.85
CA GLY A 105 5.25 -6.34 -11.97
C GLY A 105 4.81 -7.73 -12.47
N ASP A 106 4.14 -8.47 -11.60
CA ASP A 106 3.42 -9.70 -11.95
C ASP A 106 2.09 -9.39 -12.66
N LEU A 107 1.49 -8.25 -12.32
CA LEU A 107 0.30 -7.69 -12.95
C LEU A 107 0.57 -6.23 -13.30
N ARG A 108 -0.07 -5.73 -14.37
CA ARG A 108 0.14 -4.36 -14.84
C ARG A 108 -1.00 -3.87 -15.71
N HIS A 109 -1.12 -2.55 -15.80
CA HIS A 109 -1.98 -1.91 -16.79
C HIS A 109 -1.51 -2.32 -18.21
N PRO A 110 -2.42 -2.77 -19.10
CA PRO A 110 -2.06 -3.37 -20.40
C PRO A 110 -1.23 -2.44 -21.29
N ASP A 111 -1.48 -1.14 -21.18
CA ASP A 111 -0.81 -0.14 -22.02
C ASP A 111 0.52 0.39 -21.46
N VAL A 112 0.89 0.12 -20.21
CA VAL A 112 1.97 0.88 -19.54
C VAL A 112 3.32 0.76 -20.24
N ILE A 113 3.67 -0.44 -20.71
CA ILE A 113 4.94 -0.70 -21.40
C ILE A 113 4.88 -0.14 -22.82
N ARG A 114 3.78 -0.39 -23.54
CA ARG A 114 3.57 0.11 -24.91
C ARG A 114 3.70 1.64 -24.95
N ASP A 115 2.99 2.32 -24.06
CA ASP A 115 2.98 3.78 -24.00
C ASP A 115 4.36 4.32 -23.56
N ALA A 116 5.07 3.63 -22.64
CA ALA A 116 6.44 3.99 -22.26
C ALA A 116 7.46 3.82 -23.41
N VAL A 117 7.36 2.75 -24.21
CA VAL A 117 8.19 2.54 -25.40
C VAL A 117 7.89 3.58 -26.47
N ALA A 118 6.62 3.87 -26.74
CA ALA A 118 6.22 4.89 -27.70
C ALA A 118 6.73 6.30 -27.32
N GLN A 119 6.89 6.57 -26.02
CA GLN A 119 7.47 7.80 -25.50
C GLN A 119 9.02 7.78 -25.44
N GLY A 120 9.67 6.68 -25.86
CA GLY A 120 11.12 6.53 -25.80
C GLY A 120 11.67 6.41 -24.37
N ARG A 121 10.83 6.10 -23.38
CA ARG A 121 11.21 6.04 -21.95
C ARG A 121 11.74 4.67 -21.53
N CYS A 122 11.45 3.63 -22.32
CA CYS A 122 12.09 2.32 -22.23
C CYS A 122 12.21 1.68 -23.63
N LYS A 123 12.89 0.54 -23.73
CA LYS A 123 13.11 -0.22 -24.99
C LYS A 123 12.19 -1.43 -25.10
N GLY A 124 11.58 -1.84 -23.98
CA GLY A 124 10.69 -2.99 -23.89
C GLY A 124 10.47 -3.37 -22.42
N GLU A 125 9.92 -4.56 -22.18
CA GLU A 125 9.65 -5.04 -20.82
C GLU A 125 10.93 -5.29 -20.01
N SER A 126 11.98 -5.80 -20.65
CA SER A 126 13.24 -6.18 -19.98
C SER A 126 14.00 -5.00 -19.36
N ASN A 127 13.74 -3.77 -19.80
CA ASN A 127 14.33 -2.56 -19.23
C ASN A 127 13.29 -1.60 -18.66
N PHE A 128 12.07 -2.08 -18.44
CA PHE A 128 11.01 -1.30 -17.83
C PHE A 128 11.20 -1.26 -16.31
N ASP A 129 11.18 -0.04 -15.76
CA ASP A 129 11.35 0.23 -14.34
C ASP A 129 10.27 1.22 -13.89
N PHE A 130 9.18 0.72 -13.32
CA PHE A 130 7.99 1.52 -13.01
C PHE A 130 8.33 2.71 -12.12
N ALA A 131 8.98 2.46 -10.99
CA ALA A 131 9.35 3.51 -10.05
C ALA A 131 10.26 4.57 -10.69
N LYS A 132 11.27 4.15 -11.48
CA LYS A 132 12.15 5.10 -12.16
C LYS A 132 11.43 5.96 -13.19
N LEU A 133 10.47 5.38 -13.91
CA LEU A 133 9.69 6.12 -14.90
C LEU A 133 8.78 7.14 -14.21
N PHE A 134 8.06 6.74 -13.16
CA PHE A 134 6.94 7.52 -12.62
C PHE A 134 7.25 8.30 -11.34
N SER A 135 8.45 8.19 -10.77
CA SER A 135 8.83 8.99 -9.60
C SER A 135 9.32 10.38 -9.99
N ASP A 136 8.69 11.41 -9.44
CA ASP A 136 9.18 12.79 -9.50
C ASP A 136 10.53 12.90 -8.77
N GLY A 137 11.58 13.30 -9.48
CA GLY A 137 12.95 13.38 -8.93
C GLY A 137 13.78 12.11 -9.06
N GLY A 138 13.22 11.06 -9.69
CA GLY A 138 13.89 9.78 -9.87
C GLY A 138 13.79 8.87 -8.65
N VAL A 139 14.66 7.87 -8.61
CA VAL A 139 14.69 6.83 -7.57
C VAL A 139 16.11 6.75 -7.04
N GLU A 140 16.24 6.73 -5.72
CA GLU A 140 17.52 6.59 -5.04
C GLU A 140 17.99 5.13 -5.14
N ASP A 141 19.24 4.91 -5.57
CA ASP A 141 19.83 3.60 -5.74
C ASP A 141 21.36 3.67 -5.58
N PRO A 142 21.96 3.08 -4.52
CA PRO A 142 21.28 2.38 -3.43
C PRO A 142 20.49 3.35 -2.55
N LEU A 143 19.39 2.88 -1.93
CA LEU A 143 18.62 3.67 -0.98
C LEU A 143 19.50 4.14 0.19
N SER A 144 19.37 5.41 0.58
CA SER A 144 20.05 5.94 1.74
C SER A 144 19.51 5.30 3.03
N PRO A 145 20.36 4.88 3.97
CA PRO A 145 19.92 4.39 5.29
C PRO A 145 19.27 5.50 6.14
N TYR A 146 19.36 6.75 5.70
CA TYR A 146 18.69 7.91 6.32
C TYR A 146 17.38 8.27 5.63
N SER A 147 17.01 7.62 4.51
CA SER A 147 15.65 7.73 3.97
C SER A 147 14.73 6.76 4.71
N ARG A 148 13.42 7.07 4.79
CA ARG A 148 12.44 6.17 5.41
C ARG A 148 12.49 4.77 4.81
N GLU A 149 12.52 4.71 3.48
CA GLU A 149 12.52 3.43 2.77
C GLU A 149 13.79 2.63 3.04
N GLY A 150 14.97 3.27 2.94
CA GLY A 150 16.24 2.61 3.20
C GLY A 150 16.38 2.15 4.64
N ARG A 151 15.97 2.97 5.61
CA ARG A 151 15.98 2.62 7.04
C ARG A 151 15.07 1.42 7.32
N VAL A 152 13.80 1.46 6.89
CA VAL A 152 12.87 0.34 7.09
C VAL A 152 13.40 -0.92 6.41
N ARG A 153 13.90 -0.83 5.18
CA ARG A 153 14.44 -1.99 4.45
C ARG A 153 15.64 -2.60 5.19
N SER A 154 16.56 -1.77 5.68
CA SER A 154 17.71 -2.26 6.46
C SER A 154 17.29 -2.96 7.76
N LEU A 155 16.31 -2.40 8.48
CA LEU A 155 15.81 -2.97 9.73
C LEU A 155 15.10 -4.31 9.47
N CYS A 156 14.26 -4.36 8.44
CA CYS A 156 13.60 -5.59 8.01
C CYS A 156 14.60 -6.68 7.58
N GLN A 157 15.68 -6.30 6.89
CA GLN A 157 16.72 -7.24 6.47
C GLN A 157 17.53 -7.78 7.66
N MET A 158 17.88 -6.93 8.63
CA MET A 158 18.57 -7.38 9.85
C MET A 158 17.76 -8.41 10.65
N HIS A 159 16.43 -8.35 10.56
CA HIS A 159 15.51 -9.29 11.20
C HIS A 159 14.93 -10.33 10.24
N GLN A 160 15.51 -10.52 9.05
CA GLN A 160 15.02 -11.48 8.08
C GLN A 160 15.02 -12.91 8.66
N GLY A 161 13.93 -13.64 8.45
CA GLY A 161 13.72 -14.98 9.04
C GLY A 161 13.42 -14.99 10.54
N LYS A 162 13.53 -13.86 11.24
CA LYS A 162 13.27 -13.69 12.68
C LYS A 162 12.32 -12.53 12.98
N PHE A 163 11.55 -12.10 11.98
CA PHE A 163 10.70 -10.91 12.09
C PHE A 163 9.51 -11.20 13.02
N THR A 164 9.36 -10.40 14.07
CA THR A 164 8.30 -10.57 15.09
C THR A 164 7.39 -9.34 15.17
N VAL A 165 6.31 -9.45 15.94
CA VAL A 165 5.45 -8.29 16.26
C VAL A 165 6.25 -7.24 17.02
N GLU A 166 7.13 -7.67 17.92
CA GLU A 166 8.00 -6.81 18.73
C GLU A 166 9.02 -6.08 17.84
N THR A 167 9.56 -6.77 16.83
CA THR A 167 10.36 -6.14 15.77
C THR A 167 9.56 -5.07 15.04
N ALA A 168 8.33 -5.37 14.60
CA ALA A 168 7.47 -4.38 13.93
C ALA A 168 7.17 -3.17 14.82
N LYS A 169 6.86 -3.40 16.11
CA LYS A 169 6.65 -2.34 17.10
C LYS A 169 7.87 -1.44 17.25
N SER A 170 9.08 -2.03 17.25
CA SER A 170 10.33 -1.29 17.34
C SER A 170 10.58 -0.45 16.08
N ILE A 171 10.43 -1.05 14.89
CA ILE A 171 10.66 -0.35 13.61
C ILE A 171 9.70 0.83 13.47
N LEU A 172 8.41 0.65 13.76
CA LEU A 172 7.40 1.71 13.64
C LEU A 172 7.54 2.83 14.69
N ARG A 173 8.47 2.70 15.65
CA ARG A 173 8.82 3.72 16.65
C ARG A 173 10.21 4.31 16.43
N ASP A 174 10.94 3.86 15.42
CA ASP A 174 12.28 4.36 15.10
C ASP A 174 12.19 5.80 14.58
N HIS A 175 13.10 6.67 15.00
CA HIS A 175 13.11 8.08 14.57
C HIS A 175 13.99 8.31 13.34
N GLN A 176 14.91 7.39 13.03
CA GLN A 176 15.78 7.55 11.88
C GLN A 176 14.98 7.34 10.58
N GLY A 177 15.31 8.12 9.57
CA GLY A 177 14.56 8.11 8.31
C GLY A 177 13.10 8.51 8.48
N ASP A 178 12.79 9.32 9.50
CA ASP A 178 11.46 9.89 9.71
C ASP A 178 10.36 8.81 9.77
N ILE A 179 10.63 7.62 10.32
CA ILE A 179 9.58 6.58 10.46
C ILE A 179 8.54 7.04 11.50
N CYS A 180 8.99 7.40 12.71
CA CYS A 180 8.18 8.11 13.70
C CYS A 180 8.50 9.62 13.65
N MET A 181 7.65 10.39 12.97
CA MET A 181 7.85 11.82 12.73
C MET A 181 7.33 12.68 13.88
N HIS A 182 8.13 13.69 14.26
CA HIS A 182 7.85 14.67 15.32
C HIS A 182 7.99 16.13 14.83
N GLY A 183 8.04 16.34 13.51
CA GLY A 183 8.32 17.65 12.89
C GLY A 183 7.05 18.34 12.38
N GLN A 184 7.18 19.06 11.25
CA GLN A 184 6.03 19.69 10.59
C GLN A 184 4.95 18.68 10.16
N PHE A 185 5.36 17.44 9.90
CA PHE A 185 4.47 16.31 9.79
C PHE A 185 4.66 15.41 11.01
N GLU A 186 3.55 14.90 11.54
CA GLU A 186 3.55 14.04 12.72
C GLU A 186 3.04 12.66 12.35
N THR A 187 3.65 11.61 12.90
CA THR A 187 3.06 10.27 12.84
C THR A 187 1.86 10.25 13.80
N ARG A 188 0.64 10.21 13.26
CA ARG A 188 -0.63 10.35 14.02
C ARG A 188 -1.17 9.05 14.63
N GLY A 189 -0.54 7.92 14.32
CA GLY A 189 -0.93 6.61 14.81
C GLY A 189 -0.05 5.52 14.22
N SER A 190 -0.24 4.30 14.67
CA SER A 190 0.48 3.13 14.15
C SER A 190 -0.36 1.88 14.29
N GLN A 191 -0.18 0.94 13.36
CA GLN A 191 -1.00 -0.25 13.27
C GLN A 191 -0.18 -1.46 12.83
N ILE A 192 -0.36 -2.60 13.49
CA ILE A 192 0.29 -3.88 13.16
C ILE A 192 -0.77 -4.98 13.04
N SER A 193 -0.76 -5.74 11.94
CA SER A 193 -1.55 -6.97 11.76
C SER A 193 -0.63 -8.16 11.78
N ARG A 194 -1.02 -9.19 12.53
CA ARG A 194 -0.52 -10.55 12.34
C ARG A 194 -1.68 -11.43 11.91
N LEU A 195 -1.61 -11.91 10.67
CA LEU A 195 -2.62 -12.80 10.09
C LEU A 195 -2.21 -14.24 10.38
N LYS A 196 -2.97 -14.96 11.21
CA LYS A 196 -2.74 -16.38 11.51
C LYS A 196 -3.91 -17.22 11.02
N ALA A 197 -3.69 -18.53 10.90
CA ALA A 197 -4.72 -19.48 10.48
C ALA A 197 -6.00 -19.42 11.34
N GLN A 198 -5.84 -19.35 12.67
CA GLN A 198 -6.96 -19.41 13.62
C GLN A 198 -7.55 -18.03 13.89
N GLN A 199 -6.72 -17.09 14.35
CA GLN A 199 -7.16 -15.76 14.76
C GLN A 199 -6.19 -14.69 14.30
N ASN A 200 -6.73 -13.64 13.70
CA ASN A 200 -5.95 -12.46 13.36
C ASN A 200 -5.76 -11.60 14.60
N GLU A 201 -4.59 -10.98 14.72
CA GLU A 201 -4.27 -10.10 15.84
C GLU A 201 -3.92 -8.72 15.30
N HIS A 202 -4.49 -7.69 15.92
CA HIS A 202 -4.30 -6.31 15.51
C HIS A 202 -3.84 -5.50 16.71
N TRP A 203 -2.77 -4.72 16.53
CA TRP A 203 -2.28 -3.77 17.53
C TRP A 203 -2.37 -2.37 16.96
N LEU A 204 -2.89 -1.44 17.75
CA LEU A 204 -3.15 -0.07 17.35
C LEU A 204 -2.60 0.92 18.38
N ILE A 205 -2.08 2.02 17.84
CA ILE A 205 -1.87 3.29 18.52
C ILE A 205 -2.70 4.31 17.74
N ASP A 206 -3.67 4.92 18.41
CA ASP A 206 -4.66 5.85 17.84
C ASP A 206 -4.34 7.32 18.17
N ARG A 207 -3.11 7.60 18.59
CA ARG A 207 -2.62 8.93 18.99
C ARG A 207 -1.25 9.24 18.36
N PRO A 208 -0.89 10.52 18.26
CA PRO A 208 0.42 10.91 17.74
C PRO A 208 1.60 10.33 18.51
N PHE A 209 2.75 10.30 17.85
CA PHE A 209 4.05 9.91 18.41
C PHE A 209 4.06 8.47 18.93
N PRO A 210 3.97 7.44 18.05
CA PRO A 210 3.98 6.04 18.47
C PRO A 210 5.11 5.62 19.41
N CYS A 211 6.26 6.30 19.39
CA CYS A 211 7.37 6.08 20.30
C CYS A 211 7.04 6.40 21.78
N GLN A 212 6.02 7.23 22.03
CA GLN A 212 5.55 7.64 23.35
C GLN A 212 4.27 6.92 23.79
N GLN A 213 3.73 6.03 22.95
CA GLN A 213 2.44 5.39 23.17
C GLN A 213 2.60 3.87 23.30
N GLU A 214 1.70 3.25 24.04
CA GLU A 214 1.60 1.79 24.12
C GLU A 214 0.67 1.21 23.05
N TYR A 215 1.09 0.10 22.45
CA TYR A 215 0.24 -0.64 21.50
C TYR A 215 -0.86 -1.36 22.25
N ARG A 216 -2.11 -1.09 21.88
CA ARG A 216 -3.28 -1.79 22.40
C ARG A 216 -3.67 -2.91 21.44
N TRP A 217 -3.92 -4.10 21.97
CA TRP A 217 -4.50 -5.18 21.19
C TRP A 217 -5.99 -4.89 20.96
N VAL A 218 -6.45 -5.07 19.73
CA VAL A 218 -7.83 -4.86 19.33
C VAL A 218 -8.35 -6.12 18.67
N ALA A 219 -9.39 -6.70 19.27
CA ALA A 219 -10.21 -7.70 18.62
C ALA A 219 -11.07 -6.99 17.56
N LEU A 220 -10.81 -7.26 16.28
CA LEU A 220 -11.78 -6.93 15.25
C LEU A 220 -12.83 -8.04 15.24
N PRO A 221 -14.13 -7.72 15.45
CA PRO A 221 -15.18 -8.71 15.30
C PRO A 221 -15.05 -9.37 13.93
N GLY A 222 -15.03 -10.71 13.92
CA GLY A 222 -14.80 -11.46 12.70
C GLY A 222 -15.81 -11.08 11.62
N MET A 223 -15.30 -10.93 10.40
CA MET A 223 -16.00 -11.37 9.19
C MET A 223 -16.26 -12.90 9.31
N VAL A 224 -17.10 -13.28 10.26
CA VAL A 224 -17.73 -14.60 10.29
C VAL A 224 -18.61 -14.62 9.06
N GLY A 225 -18.47 -15.68 8.25
CA GLY A 225 -19.12 -15.80 6.95
C GLY A 225 -20.55 -15.29 7.00
N ARG A 226 -20.87 -14.32 6.13
CA ARG A 226 -22.27 -13.96 5.87
C ARG A 226 -22.92 -15.24 5.37
N GLU A 227 -23.68 -15.92 6.23
CA GLU A 227 -24.66 -16.87 5.73
C GLU A 227 -25.56 -16.07 4.79
N HIS A 228 -25.53 -16.43 3.52
CA HIS A 228 -26.51 -15.97 2.56
C HIS A 228 -27.87 -16.49 3.02
N HIS A 229 -28.56 -15.70 3.85
CA HIS A 229 -30.01 -15.78 3.92
C HIS A 229 -30.54 -15.33 2.56
N SER A 230 -30.78 -16.31 1.68
CA SER A 230 -31.61 -16.11 0.50
C SER A 230 -33.00 -15.73 0.98
N PRO A 231 -33.55 -14.55 0.62
CA PRO A 231 -34.91 -14.16 0.96
C PRO A 231 -35.98 -14.91 0.15
N TYR A 232 -35.60 -15.95 -0.61
CA TYR A 232 -36.53 -16.78 -1.38
C TYR A 232 -36.62 -18.20 -0.79
N ALA A 233 -37.10 -18.31 0.45
CA ALA A 233 -37.71 -19.54 0.92
C ALA A 233 -39.15 -19.60 0.40
N ASN A 234 -39.39 -20.50 -0.54
CA ASN A 234 -40.66 -20.75 -1.21
C ASN A 234 -41.74 -21.21 -0.20
N PRO A 235 -42.86 -20.47 -0.01
CA PRO A 235 -43.84 -20.77 1.05
C PRO A 235 -44.90 -21.79 0.62
N PHE A 236 -44.51 -22.89 -0.02
CA PHE A 236 -45.41 -24.02 -0.29
C PHE A 236 -44.68 -25.36 -0.13
N LYS A 237 -44.72 -25.90 1.08
CA LYS A 237 -44.86 -27.32 1.39
C LYS A 237 -45.64 -27.48 2.68
#